data_AF-A0A917ZVM6-F1
#
_entry.id   AF-A0A917ZVM6-F1
#
_cell.length_a   1.000
_cell.length_b   1.000
_cell.length_c   1.000
_cell.angle_alpha   90.00
_cell.angle_beta   90.00
_cell.angle_gamma   90.00
#
_symmetry.space_group_name_H-M   'P 1'
#
loop_
_entity.id
_entity.type
_entity.pdbx_description
1 polymer ?
#
loop_
_entity_poly.entity_id
_entity_poly.type
_entity_poly.pdbx_seq_one_letter_code
_entity_poly.pdbx_strand_id
1 'polypeptide(L)' 'MVDTWSPYLDAPRLTVPTSVFGAEDDPVVPLNGLGNWDGDADRFLGLHLYRGGHFYLRANLRPLVRQIIASALAAARARD' A
#
# COMPACT_ATOMS: atom_id res chain seq x y z
N MET A 1 -5.50 -15.99 -14.04
CA MET A 1 -6.41 -15.23 -13.16
C MET A 1 -6.32 -15.94 -11.81
N VAL A 2 -5.84 -15.27 -10.76
CA VAL A 2 -5.80 -15.86 -9.40
C VAL A 2 -7.18 -15.57 -8.79
N ASP A 3 -8.17 -16.37 -9.15
CA ASP A 3 -9.59 -16.21 -8.75
C ASP A 3 -9.92 -16.87 -7.41
N THR A 4 -8.92 -17.30 -6.64
CA THR A 4 -9.13 -18.10 -5.42
C THR A 4 -8.73 -17.37 -4.14
N TRP A 5 -8.27 -16.12 -4.24
CA TRP A 5 -7.95 -15.34 -3.05
C TRP A 5 -9.20 -14.61 -2.55
N SER A 6 -9.77 -15.12 -1.46
CA SER A 6 -10.76 -14.41 -0.66
C SER A 6 -10.07 -13.96 0.62
N PRO A 7 -10.05 -12.66 0.97
CA PRO A 7 -9.68 -12.28 2.32
C PRO A 7 -10.67 -12.97 3.29
N TYR A 8 -10.14 -13.53 4.37
CA TYR A 8 -10.99 -13.95 5.48
C TYR A 8 -11.74 -12.69 5.95
N LEU A 9 -13.08 -12.73 5.98
CA LEU A 9 -13.91 -11.60 6.40
C LEU A 9 -13.55 -11.08 7.80
N ASP A 10 -12.94 -11.95 8.62
CA ASP A 10 -12.47 -11.67 9.98
C ASP A 10 -10.95 -11.79 10.11
N ALA A 11 -10.19 -11.52 9.05
CA ALA A 11 -8.73 -11.52 9.15
C ALA A 11 -8.29 -10.50 10.22
N PRO A 12 -7.42 -10.89 11.17
CA PRO A 12 -6.91 -9.94 12.15
C PRO A 12 -6.14 -8.84 11.44
N ARG A 13 -6.19 -7.63 12.01
CA ARG A 13 -5.44 -6.48 11.52
C ARG A 13 -3.94 -6.80 11.46
N LEU A 14 -3.27 -6.21 10.48
CA LEU A 14 -1.81 -6.28 10.38
C LEU A 14 -1.18 -5.54 11.56
N THR A 15 -0.40 -6.27 12.36
CA THR A 15 0.33 -5.74 13.52
C THR A 15 1.64 -5.05 13.16
N VAL A 16 1.97 -5.00 11.87
CA VAL A 16 3.15 -4.32 11.33
C VAL A 16 2.75 -2.98 10.69
N PRO A 17 3.63 -1.96 10.71
CA PRO A 17 3.36 -0.72 10.01
C PRO A 17 3.21 -0.94 8.50
N THR A 18 2.15 -0.39 7.90
CA THR A 18 1.78 -0.66 6.50
C THR A 18 1.69 0.63 5.69
N SER A 19 2.48 0.72 4.61
CA SER A 19 2.28 1.73 3.55
C SER A 19 1.68 1.06 2.32
N VAL A 20 0.75 1.73 1.66
CA VAL A 20 0.12 1.27 0.42
C VAL A 20 0.57 2.13 -0.75
N PHE A 21 0.81 1.49 -1.89
CA PHE A 21 1.26 2.14 -3.11
C PHE A 21 0.30 1.79 -4.23
N GLY A 22 -0.12 2.78 -5.01
CA GLY A 22 -1.07 2.58 -6.11
C GLY A 22 -0.87 3.58 -7.23
N ALA A 23 -1.69 3.44 -8.26
CA ALA A 23 -1.70 4.34 -9.40
C ALA A 23 -3.03 5.10 -9.49
N GLU A 24 -2.97 6.32 -9.99
CA GLU A 24 -4.17 7.16 -10.24
C GLU A 24 -5.06 6.55 -11.34
N ASP A 25 -4.43 5.96 -12.37
CA ASP A 25 -5.12 5.44 -13.56
C ASP A 25 -5.04 3.90 -13.64
N ASP A 26 -4.93 3.19 -12.51
CA ASP A 26 -4.89 1.72 -12.50
C ASP A 26 -6.29 1.14 -12.83
N PRO A 27 -6.47 0.47 -13.98
CA PRO A 27 -7.77 -0.11 -14.35
C PRO A 27 -8.07 -1.41 -13.59
N VAL A 28 -7.10 -1.96 -12.85
CA VAL A 28 -7.19 -3.25 -12.16
C VAL A 28 -7.51 -3.05 -10.69
N VAL A 29 -6.91 -2.03 -10.06
CA VAL A 29 -7.03 -1.79 -8.61
C VAL A 29 -7.68 -0.43 -8.36
N PRO A 30 -8.94 -0.38 -7.89
CA PRO A 30 -9.62 0.88 -7.67
C PRO A 30 -9.13 1.58 -6.40
N LEU A 31 -9.18 2.92 -6.40
CA LEU A 31 -8.70 3.75 -5.28
C LEU A 31 -9.39 3.45 -3.95
N ASN A 32 -10.68 3.11 -3.97
CA ASN A 32 -11.42 2.74 -2.77
C ASN A 32 -10.84 1.47 -2.12
N GLY A 33 -10.46 0.47 -2.93
CA GLY A 33 -9.81 -0.75 -2.45
C GLY A 33 -8.45 -0.48 -1.82
N LEU A 34 -7.70 0.50 -2.32
CA LEU A 34 -6.42 0.92 -1.73
C LEU A 34 -6.61 1.66 -0.40
N GLY A 35 -7.67 2.47 -0.28
CA GLY A 35 -7.98 3.21 0.94
C GLY A 35 -8.40 2.33 2.12
N ASN A 36 -9.03 1.19 1.85
CA ASN A 36 -9.53 0.27 2.90
C ASN A 36 -8.43 -0.30 3.81
N TRP A 37 -7.17 -0.31 3.35
CA TRP A 37 -6.03 -0.80 4.12
C TRP A 37 -5.74 -0.01 5.42
N ASP A 38 -6.28 1.20 5.56
CA ASP A 38 -6.24 1.94 6.83
C ASP A 38 -7.02 1.20 7.95
N GLY A 39 -8.14 0.57 7.59
CA GLY A 39 -8.91 -0.27 8.51
C GLY A 39 -8.20 -1.58 8.84
N ASP A 40 -7.43 -2.13 7.89
CA ASP A 40 -6.84 -3.47 7.99
C ASP A 40 -5.47 -3.50 8.67
N ALA A 41 -4.90 -2.35 9.06
CA ALA A 41 -3.58 -2.27 9.71
C ALA A 41 -3.64 -1.49 11.03
N ASP A 42 -3.00 -2.01 12.09
CA ASP A 42 -2.90 -1.31 13.37
C ASP A 42 -2.15 0.00 13.27
N ARG A 43 -1.22 0.10 12.31
CA ARG A 43 -0.49 1.32 12.02
C ARG A 43 -0.39 1.55 10.51
N PHE A 44 -1.28 2.39 10.00
CA PHE A 44 -1.25 2.83 8.62
C PHE A 44 -0.26 3.99 8.44
N LEU A 45 0.67 3.83 7.49
CA LEU A 45 1.69 4.82 7.12
C LEU A 45 1.30 5.62 5.87
N GLY A 46 0.11 5.39 5.32
CA GLY A 46 -0.47 6.16 4.23
C GLY A 46 -0.60 5.41 2.91
N LEU A 47 -1.43 6.00 2.04
CA LEU A 47 -1.59 5.65 0.63
C LEU A 47 -0.76 6.61 -0.23
N HIS A 48 0.13 6.06 -1.05
CA HIS A 48 1.01 6.81 -1.95
C HIS A 48 0.64 6.51 -3.41
N LEU A 49 0.03 7.50 -4.06
CA LEU A 49 -0.39 7.38 -5.46
C LEU A 49 0.68 7.91 -6.42
N TYR A 50 0.81 7.23 -7.55
CA TYR A 50 1.70 7.62 -8.64
C TYR A 50 0.92 7.75 -9.94
N ARG A 51 1.44 8.56 -10.85
CA ARG A 51 0.89 8.69 -12.21
C ARG A 51 1.09 7.40 -13.00
N GLY A 52 0.08 7.04 -13.79
CA GLY A 52 0.09 5.88 -14.69
C GLY A 52 -0.91 4.81 -14.29
N GLY A 53 -0.89 3.68 -15.01
CA GLY A 53 -1.75 2.52 -14.74
C GLY A 53 -1.06 1.46 -13.88
N HIS A 54 -1.54 0.23 -13.96
CA HIS A 54 -1.09 -0.91 -13.13
C HIS A 54 0.43 -1.07 -12.98
N PHE A 55 1.19 -0.76 -14.03
CA PHE A 55 2.66 -0.85 -14.04
C PHE A 55 3.36 0.48 -13.68
N TYR A 56 2.73 1.37 -12.92
CA TYR A 56 3.25 2.68 -12.51
C TYR A 56 4.66 2.60 -11.90
N LEU A 57 4.99 1.48 -11.25
CA LEU A 57 6.31 1.19 -10.69
C LEU A 57 7.46 1.42 -11.69
N ARG A 58 7.24 1.08 -12.97
CA ARG A 58 8.27 1.17 -14.02
C ARG A 58 8.66 2.62 -14.32
N ALA A 59 7.68 3.51 -14.37
CA ALA A 59 7.90 4.93 -14.62
C ALA A 59 8.31 5.71 -13.35
N ASN A 60 7.99 5.17 -12.17
CA ASN A 60 8.11 5.86 -10.90
C ASN A 60 9.15 5.22 -9.94
N LEU A 61 10.09 4.42 -10.45
CA LEU A 61 11.02 3.64 -9.62
C LEU A 61 11.77 4.49 -8.57
N ARG A 62 12.31 5.64 -8.98
CA ARG A 62 13.06 6.53 -8.07
C ARG A 62 12.19 7.14 -6.96
N PRO A 63 11.08 7.85 -7.25
CA PRO A 63 10.22 8.37 -6.20
C PRO A 63 9.62 7.25 -5.33
N LEU A 64 9.31 6.09 -5.92
CA LEU A 64 8.82 4.94 -5.18
C LEU A 64 9.83 4.39 -4.16
N VAL A 65 11.08 4.16 -4.56
CA VAL A 65 12.13 3.68 -3.66
C VAL A 65 12.36 4.68 -2.52
N ARG A 66 12.33 5.99 -2.81
CA ARG A 66 12.43 7.03 -1.76
C ARG A 66 11.30 6.91 -0.76
N GLN A 67 10.07 6.69 -1.21
CA GLN A 67 8.93 6.54 -0.33
C GLN A 67 9.03 5.26 0.51
N ILE A 68 9.48 4.14 -0.06
CA ILE A 68 9.74 2.91 0.71
C ILE A 68 10.73 3.16 1.85
N ILE A 69 11.84 3.85 1.57
CA ILE A 69 12.84 4.19 2.59
C ILE A 69 12.22 5.08 3.68
N ALA A 70 11.45 6.10 3.29
CA ALA A 70 10.78 6.99 4.23
C ALA A 70 9.81 6.22 5.16
N SER A 71 9.01 5.31 4.58
CA SER A 71 8.08 4.46 5.33
C SER A 71 8.82 3.51 6.29
N ALA A 72 9.94 2.92 5.87
CA ALA A 72 10.74 2.05 6.73
C ALA A 72 11.36 2.82 7.92
N LEU A 73 11.86 4.03 7.68
CA LEU A 73 12.39 4.89 8.74
C LEU A 73 11.28 5.33 9.70
N ALA A 74 10.10 5.69 9.18
CA ALA A 74 8.94 6.00 10.00
C ALA A 74 8.52 4.79 10.84
N ALA A 75 8.52 3.59 10.26
CA ALA A 75 8.21 2.34 10.94
C ALA A 75 9.15 2.10 12.14
N ALA A 76 10.46 2.30 11.94
CA ALA A 76 11.48 2.11 12.97
C ALA A 76 11.34 3.06 14.18
N ARG A 77 11.05 4.34 13.94
CA ARG A 77 10.98 5.38 14.98
C ARG A 77 9.90 5.20 16.04
N ALA A 78 8.90 4.36 15.80
CA ALA A 78 7.81 4.14 16.78
C ALA A 78 7.96 2.82 17.55
N ARG A 79 9.12 2.15 17.44
CA ARG A 79 9.46 0.99 18.28
C ARG A 79 10.28 1.39 19.51
N ASP A 80 10.64 2.67 19.63
CA ASP A 80 11.31 3.30 20.78
C ASP A 80 10.27 3.98 21.68
#